data_AF-A0AAV4JFV9-F1
#
_entry.id   AF-A0AAV4JFV9-F1
#
_cell.length_a   1.000
_cell.length_b   1.000
_cell.length_c   1.000
_cell.angle_alpha   90.00
_cell.angle_beta   90.00
_cell.angle_gamma   90.00
#
_symmetry.space_group_name_H-M   'P 1'
#
loop_
_entity.id
_entity.type
_entity.pdbx_description
1 polymer ?
#
loop_
_entity_poly.entity_id
_entity_poly.type
_entity_poly.pdbx_seq_one_letter_code
_entity_poly.pdbx_strand_id
1 'polypeptide(L)'
;MCFSYLIATVFRCAAYSYSPYPGFRIISVNNNYCNTLNFWLLLNATDPCGGLQWLIQELQAAEDKDEKVHLLLHIPPGSSSCLKAWSWNFYTIISRYENTVVNQFYGHEHRDYFHVFLDDTSFRRPTGVGFAAPSVTPYSSTSPTFRIYTIDGNYKHSSWFLQHDNLMKSSLRRPEYQNREVPPA
;
A
#
# COMPACT_ATOMS: atom_id res chain seq x y z
N MET A 1 8.15 25.18 -4.14
CA MET A 1 7.54 24.47 -5.30
C MET A 1 6.95 23.10 -4.95
N CYS A 2 7.34 22.41 -3.87
CA CYS A 2 6.82 21.08 -3.53
C CYS A 2 5.35 21.08 -3.02
N PHE A 3 4.97 22.08 -2.23
CA PHE A 3 3.63 22.13 -1.59
C PHE A 3 2.46 22.35 -2.57
N SER A 4 2.68 23.15 -3.62
CA SER A 4 1.68 23.43 -4.66
C SER A 4 1.35 22.21 -5.52
N TYR A 5 2.33 21.32 -5.73
CA TYR A 5 2.15 20.11 -6.54
C TYR A 5 1.37 19.02 -5.77
N LEU A 6 1.63 18.88 -4.46
CA LEU A 6 0.92 17.96 -3.57
C LEU A 6 -0.60 18.23 -3.54
N ILE A 7 -0.97 19.51 -3.45
CA ILE A 7 -2.37 19.94 -3.42
C ILE A 7 -3.07 19.66 -4.75
N ALA A 8 -2.37 19.81 -5.87
CA ALA A 8 -2.93 19.60 -7.20
C ALA A 8 -3.32 18.14 -7.47
N THR A 9 -2.47 17.17 -7.09
CA THR A 9 -2.78 15.73 -7.30
C THR A 9 -3.89 15.24 -6.36
N VAL A 10 -3.95 15.76 -5.13
CA VAL A 10 -5.04 15.47 -4.19
C VAL A 10 -6.37 15.96 -4.75
N PHE A 11 -6.47 17.22 -5.20
CA PHE A 11 -7.74 17.73 -5.73
C PHE A 11 -8.16 17.10 -7.07
N ARG A 12 -7.20 16.67 -7.88
CA ARG A 12 -7.50 16.09 -9.19
C ARG A 12 -7.87 14.60 -9.11
N CYS A 13 -7.08 13.80 -8.40
CA CYS A 13 -7.18 12.34 -8.41
C CYS A 13 -7.23 11.70 -7.00
N ALA A 14 -7.22 12.50 -5.93
CA ALA A 14 -7.14 12.05 -4.53
C ALA A 14 -5.91 11.16 -4.25
N ALA A 15 -4.81 11.40 -4.95
CA ALA A 15 -3.55 10.69 -4.78
C ALA A 15 -2.41 11.68 -4.45
N TYR A 16 -1.41 11.23 -3.71
CA TYR A 16 -0.27 12.09 -3.33
C TYR A 16 1.01 11.31 -3.07
N SER A 17 2.13 12.01 -3.17
CA SER A 17 3.47 11.51 -2.93
C SER A 17 4.20 12.49 -2.02
N TYR A 18 4.85 11.99 -0.97
CA TYR A 18 5.50 12.80 0.05
C TYR A 18 6.77 12.12 0.56
N SER A 19 7.86 12.88 0.71
CA SER A 19 9.14 12.37 1.21
C SER A 19 9.38 12.90 2.64
N PRO A 20 9.00 12.15 3.69
CA PRO A 20 9.17 12.59 5.07
C PRO A 20 10.64 12.61 5.51
N TYR A 21 11.48 11.75 4.93
CA TYR A 21 12.90 11.63 5.24
C TYR A 21 13.73 11.48 3.95
N PRO A 22 15.02 11.89 3.95
CA PRO A 22 15.91 11.63 2.81
C PRO A 22 16.01 10.13 2.50
N GLY A 23 15.91 9.75 1.23
CA GLY A 23 15.94 8.35 0.80
C GLY A 23 14.63 7.59 1.04
N PHE A 24 13.55 8.28 1.43
CA PHE A 24 12.27 7.64 1.70
C PHE A 24 11.08 8.44 1.16
N ARG A 25 10.11 7.72 0.57
CA ARG A 25 8.91 8.28 -0.03
C ARG A 25 7.68 7.46 0.37
N ILE A 26 6.60 8.17 0.68
CA ILE A 26 5.27 7.61 0.87
C ILE A 26 4.44 8.00 -0.33
N ILE A 27 3.81 7.02 -0.99
CA ILE A 27 2.87 7.25 -2.08
C ILE A 27 1.51 6.68 -1.66
N SER A 28 0.50 7.54 -1.65
CA SER A 28 -0.89 7.17 -1.42
C SER A 28 -1.65 7.19 -2.73
N VAL A 29 -2.18 6.03 -3.12
CA VAL A 29 -2.91 5.86 -4.38
C VAL A 29 -4.40 5.79 -4.10
N ASN A 30 -5.20 6.58 -4.82
CA ASN A 30 -6.66 6.41 -4.81
C ASN A 30 -7.05 5.21 -5.66
N ASN A 31 -7.25 4.07 -5.02
CA ASN A 31 -7.63 2.85 -5.71
C ASN A 31 -9.13 2.54 -5.66
N ASN A 32 -9.97 3.53 -5.32
CA ASN A 32 -11.39 3.46 -5.68
C ASN A 32 -11.59 3.36 -7.20
N TYR A 33 -10.59 3.74 -7.99
CA TYR A 33 -10.52 3.54 -9.43
C TYR A 33 -10.36 2.09 -9.87
N CYS A 34 -10.10 1.16 -8.95
CA CYS A 34 -10.20 -0.26 -9.22
C CYS A 34 -11.45 -0.91 -8.62
N ASN A 35 -12.21 -0.19 -7.79
CA ASN A 35 -13.31 -0.78 -7.03
C ASN A 35 -14.40 -1.35 -7.97
N THR A 36 -14.73 -2.64 -7.82
CA THR A 36 -15.80 -3.29 -8.61
C THR A 36 -17.19 -2.70 -8.35
N LEU A 37 -17.38 -2.01 -7.22
CA LEU A 37 -18.61 -1.30 -6.88
C LEU A 37 -18.64 0.17 -7.36
N ASN A 38 -17.56 0.66 -7.95
CA ASN A 38 -17.53 2.01 -8.51
C ASN A 38 -18.18 2.03 -9.90
N PHE A 39 -19.49 2.29 -9.94
CA PHE A 39 -20.28 2.29 -11.17
C PHE A 39 -19.83 3.32 -12.22
N TRP A 40 -19.07 4.36 -11.84
CA TRP A 40 -18.50 5.32 -12.80
C TRP A 40 -17.50 4.69 -13.76
N LEU A 41 -16.88 3.56 -13.38
CA LEU A 41 -15.95 2.82 -14.21
C LEU A 41 -16.61 2.14 -15.41
N LEU A 42 -17.96 2.04 -15.43
CA LEU A 42 -18.70 1.56 -16.60
C LEU A 42 -18.57 2.50 -17.80
N LEU A 43 -18.30 3.80 -17.57
CA LEU A 43 -18.07 4.77 -18.65
C LEU A 43 -16.70 4.56 -19.29
N ASN A 44 -15.65 4.46 -18.46
CA ASN A 44 -14.30 4.13 -18.87
C ASN A 44 -13.48 3.66 -17.67
N ALA A 45 -13.05 2.39 -17.69
CA ALA A 45 -12.20 1.80 -16.67
C ALA A 45 -10.70 1.85 -17.01
N THR A 46 -10.33 2.44 -18.15
CA THR A 46 -8.94 2.52 -18.61
C THR A 46 -8.20 3.60 -17.82
N ASP A 47 -7.30 3.15 -16.95
CA ASP A 47 -6.48 3.96 -16.03
C ASP A 47 -7.14 5.29 -15.59
N PRO A 48 -8.22 5.23 -14.78
CA PRO A 48 -8.95 6.43 -14.40
C PRO A 48 -8.04 7.47 -13.74
N CYS A 49 -8.17 8.72 -14.17
CA CYS A 49 -7.31 9.84 -13.77
C CYS A 49 -5.83 9.71 -14.18
N GLY A 50 -5.44 8.69 -14.95
CA GLY A 50 -4.04 8.36 -15.20
C GLY A 50 -3.32 7.89 -13.94
N GLY A 51 -4.03 7.26 -13.00
CA GLY A 51 -3.52 6.95 -11.67
C GLY A 51 -2.36 5.97 -11.65
N LEU A 52 -2.40 4.91 -12.48
CA LEU A 52 -1.29 3.96 -12.63
C LEU A 52 -0.14 4.58 -13.41
N GLN A 53 -0.43 5.36 -14.46
CA GLN A 53 0.61 6.10 -15.17
C GLN A 53 1.35 7.09 -14.27
N TRP A 54 0.64 7.79 -13.39
CA TRP A 54 1.21 8.67 -12.38
C TRP A 54 2.04 7.88 -11.35
N LEU A 55 1.53 6.73 -10.88
CA LEU A 55 2.27 5.87 -9.96
C LEU A 55 3.62 5.43 -10.57
N ILE A 56 3.64 5.03 -11.84
CA ILE A 56 4.89 4.67 -12.55
C ILE A 56 5.88 5.84 -12.54
N GLN A 57 5.42 7.07 -12.79
CA GLN A 57 6.27 8.26 -12.78
C GLN A 57 6.88 8.52 -11.40
N GLU A 58 6.08 8.38 -10.34
CA GLU A 58 6.56 8.55 -8.96
C GLU A 58 7.54 7.46 -8.55
N LEU A 59 7.29 6.20 -8.92
CA LEU A 59 8.17 5.08 -8.63
C LEU A 59 9.49 5.18 -9.41
N GLN A 60 9.45 5.57 -10.68
CA GLN A 60 10.67 5.83 -11.45
C GLN A 60 11.48 6.96 -10.83
N ALA A 61 10.83 8.06 -10.44
CA ALA A 61 11.51 9.18 -9.80
C ALA A 61 12.12 8.82 -8.44
N ALA A 62 11.55 7.85 -7.72
CA ALA A 62 12.11 7.30 -6.50
C ALA A 62 13.31 6.38 -6.79
N GLU A 63 13.20 5.49 -7.79
CA GLU A 63 14.29 4.61 -8.24
C GLU A 63 15.51 5.43 -8.70
N ASP A 64 15.31 6.47 -9.51
CA ASP A 64 16.38 7.36 -10.00
C ASP A 64 17.12 8.09 -8.87
N LYS A 65 16.49 8.20 -7.69
CA LYS A 65 17.04 8.86 -6.50
C LYS A 65 17.49 7.90 -5.41
N ASP A 66 17.45 6.59 -5.68
CA ASP A 66 17.71 5.53 -4.70
C ASP A 66 16.85 5.67 -3.43
N GLU A 67 15.60 6.11 -3.59
CA GLU A 67 14.62 6.20 -2.51
C GLU A 67 13.89 4.86 -2.32
N LYS A 68 13.57 4.52 -1.07
CA LYS A 68 12.63 3.45 -0.74
C LYS A 68 11.21 3.99 -0.64
N VAL A 69 10.24 3.18 -1.05
CA VAL A 69 8.84 3.58 -1.16
C VAL A 69 7.95 2.73 -0.27
N HIS A 70 7.08 3.38 0.50
CA HIS A 70 5.89 2.75 1.07
C HIS A 70 4.66 3.14 0.29
N LEU A 71 3.87 2.14 -0.09
CA LEU A 71 2.60 2.34 -0.77
C LEU A 71 1.43 2.23 0.20
N LEU A 72 0.54 3.22 0.15
CA LEU A 72 -0.72 3.23 0.90
C LEU A 72 -1.89 3.09 -0.08
N LEU A 73 -2.71 2.07 0.12
CA LEU A 73 -3.95 1.87 -0.64
C LEU A 73 -5.08 1.47 0.30
N HIS A 74 -6.33 1.68 -0.10
CA HIS A 74 -7.46 1.22 0.68
C HIS A 74 -7.80 -0.24 0.34
N ILE A 75 -8.14 -0.51 -0.93
CA ILE A 75 -8.56 -1.83 -1.39
C ILE A 75 -7.33 -2.71 -1.70
N PRO A 76 -7.16 -3.89 -1.11
CA PRO A 76 -6.06 -4.78 -1.45
C PRO A 76 -6.12 -5.20 -2.94
N PRO A 77 -5.07 -4.95 -3.74
CA PRO A 77 -4.97 -5.50 -5.10
C PRO A 77 -5.03 -7.03 -5.05
N GLY A 78 -5.70 -7.65 -6.02
CA GLY A 78 -5.95 -9.10 -6.04
C GLY A 78 -7.20 -9.54 -5.27
N SER A 79 -7.86 -8.64 -4.51
CA SER A 79 -9.17 -8.93 -3.92
C SER A 79 -10.27 -8.93 -4.99
N SER A 80 -11.41 -9.58 -4.68
CA SER A 80 -12.63 -9.52 -5.50
C SER A 80 -13.23 -8.12 -5.59
N SER A 81 -12.82 -7.21 -4.70
CA SER A 81 -13.22 -5.81 -4.67
C SER A 81 -12.49 -4.95 -5.72
N CYS A 82 -11.52 -5.50 -6.46
CA CYS A 82 -10.71 -4.77 -7.41
C CYS A 82 -10.82 -5.36 -8.84
N LEU A 83 -10.97 -4.51 -9.85
CA LEU A 83 -11.06 -4.92 -11.26
C LEU A 83 -9.79 -5.65 -11.68
N LYS A 84 -9.96 -6.84 -12.29
CA LYS A 84 -8.86 -7.71 -12.70
C LYS A 84 -7.81 -7.00 -13.55
N ALA A 85 -8.24 -6.21 -14.54
CA ALA A 85 -7.33 -5.48 -15.42
C ALA A 85 -6.47 -4.47 -14.65
N TRP A 86 -7.08 -3.68 -13.76
CA TRP A 86 -6.35 -2.72 -12.93
C TRP A 86 -5.39 -3.45 -11.99
N SER A 87 -5.87 -4.50 -11.31
CA SER A 87 -5.07 -5.30 -10.39
C SER A 87 -3.87 -5.96 -11.06
N TRP A 88 -4.01 -6.41 -12.31
CA TRP A 88 -2.92 -7.02 -13.06
C TRP A 88 -1.85 -5.99 -13.45
N ASN A 89 -2.26 -4.80 -13.91
CA ASN A 89 -1.30 -3.74 -14.20
C ASN A 89 -0.59 -3.25 -12.93
N PHE A 90 -1.31 -3.13 -11.80
CA PHE A 90 -0.67 -2.83 -10.52
C PHE A 90 0.37 -3.90 -10.15
N TYR A 91 0.02 -5.19 -10.29
CA TYR A 91 0.92 -6.29 -10.00
C TYR A 91 2.23 -6.23 -10.82
N THR A 92 2.13 -5.99 -12.13
CA THR A 92 3.32 -5.88 -13.00
C THR A 92 4.16 -4.64 -12.68
N ILE A 93 3.53 -3.52 -12.32
CA ILE A 93 4.24 -2.32 -11.84
C ILE A 93 5.02 -2.64 -10.56
N ILE A 94 4.40 -3.31 -9.58
CA ILE A 94 5.09 -3.71 -8.34
C ILE A 94 6.24 -4.69 -8.63
N SER A 95 6.04 -5.66 -9.52
CA SER A 95 7.11 -6.59 -9.95
C SER A 95 8.30 -5.82 -10.53
N ARG A 96 8.06 -4.84 -11.41
CA ARG A 96 9.12 -3.99 -11.99
C ARG A 96 9.89 -3.18 -10.95
N TYR A 97 9.21 -2.66 -9.93
CA TYR A 97 9.80 -1.79 -8.91
C TYR A 97 10.07 -2.51 -7.58
N GLU A 98 10.32 -3.82 -7.62
CA GLU A 98 10.52 -4.67 -6.42
C GLU A 98 11.66 -4.19 -5.50
N ASN A 99 12.70 -3.53 -6.05
CA ASN A 99 13.81 -2.99 -5.26
C ASN A 99 13.53 -1.59 -4.65
N THR A 100 12.47 -0.94 -5.12
CA THR A 100 12.08 0.43 -4.74
C THR A 100 10.92 0.39 -3.75
N VAL A 101 9.90 -0.43 -4.00
CA VAL A 101 8.73 -0.59 -3.12
C VAL A 101 9.04 -1.62 -2.04
N VAL A 102 9.29 -1.15 -0.83
CA VAL A 102 9.70 -2.03 0.28
C VAL A 102 8.54 -2.45 1.18
N ASN A 103 7.45 -1.68 1.24
CA ASN A 103 6.24 -2.07 1.96
C ASN A 103 4.97 -1.58 1.24
N GLN A 104 3.90 -2.36 1.35
CA GLN A 104 2.57 -1.96 0.93
C GLN A 104 1.58 -2.13 2.09
N PHE A 105 0.68 -1.17 2.28
CA PHE A 105 -0.29 -1.16 3.36
C PHE A 105 -1.71 -1.00 2.84
N TYR A 106 -2.61 -1.87 3.29
CA TYR A 106 -4.00 -1.95 2.84
C TYR A 106 -5.00 -1.95 4.01
N GLY A 107 -6.27 -1.72 3.68
CA GLY A 107 -7.41 -1.86 4.58
C GLY A 107 -8.57 -2.60 3.91
N HIS A 108 -9.75 -1.98 3.91
CA HIS A 108 -11.00 -2.40 3.24
C HIS A 108 -11.65 -3.70 3.75
N GLU A 109 -10.90 -4.79 3.86
CA GLU A 109 -11.45 -6.13 4.16
C GLU A 109 -11.71 -6.35 5.66
N HIS A 110 -11.32 -5.39 6.52
CA HIS A 110 -11.53 -5.42 7.98
C HIS A 110 -10.90 -6.63 8.69
N ARG A 111 -9.90 -7.26 8.06
CA ARG A 111 -9.25 -8.47 8.54
C ARG A 111 -7.74 -8.29 8.58
N ASP A 112 -7.12 -9.04 9.48
CA ASP A 112 -5.67 -9.15 9.59
C ASP A 112 -5.17 -10.27 8.67
N TYR A 113 -4.46 -9.89 7.60
CA TYR A 113 -3.73 -10.81 6.73
C TYR A 113 -2.70 -10.05 5.89
N PHE A 114 -1.98 -10.75 5.02
CA PHE A 114 -1.04 -10.16 4.09
C PHE A 114 -1.08 -10.88 2.74
N HIS A 115 -0.62 -10.19 1.70
CA HIS A 115 -0.37 -10.74 0.38
C HIS A 115 1.14 -10.89 0.18
N VAL A 116 1.56 -12.03 -0.35
CA VAL A 116 2.92 -12.21 -0.88
C VAL A 116 2.86 -11.95 -2.37
N PHE A 117 3.67 -11.02 -2.86
CA PHE A 117 3.85 -10.75 -4.28
C PHE A 117 4.98 -11.63 -4.79
N LEU A 118 4.79 -12.19 -5.98
CA LEU A 118 5.78 -13.02 -6.67
C LEU A 118 6.25 -12.31 -7.94
N ASP A 119 7.32 -12.81 -8.55
CA ASP A 119 7.76 -12.32 -9.85
C ASP A 119 6.67 -12.59 -10.92
N ASP A 120 6.53 -11.68 -11.88
CA ASP A 120 5.50 -11.75 -12.93
C ASP A 120 5.89 -12.64 -14.13
N THR A 121 7.02 -13.35 -14.03
CA THR A 121 7.50 -14.26 -15.09
C THR A 121 7.21 -15.73 -14.79
N SER A 122 7.64 -16.20 -13.61
CA SER A 122 7.58 -17.58 -13.16
C SER A 122 6.59 -17.79 -12.03
N PHE A 123 6.23 -16.71 -11.31
CA PHE A 123 5.40 -16.74 -10.10
C PHE A 123 5.94 -17.71 -9.04
N ARG A 124 7.26 -17.66 -8.80
CA ARG A 124 7.93 -18.57 -7.84
C ARG A 124 8.79 -17.83 -6.83
N ARG A 125 9.37 -16.69 -7.19
CA ARG A 125 10.23 -15.92 -6.30
C ARG A 125 9.39 -14.85 -5.60
N PRO A 126 9.37 -14.78 -4.26
CA PRO A 126 8.74 -13.67 -3.57
C PRO A 126 9.52 -12.37 -3.83
N THR A 127 8.79 -11.30 -4.11
CA THR A 127 9.31 -9.99 -4.51
C THR A 127 8.89 -8.89 -3.55
N GLY A 128 7.86 -9.14 -2.73
CA GLY A 128 7.42 -8.19 -1.71
C GLY A 128 6.21 -8.69 -0.94
N VAL A 129 5.80 -7.90 0.06
CA VAL A 129 4.65 -8.20 0.92
C VAL A 129 3.75 -6.95 1.00
N GLY A 130 2.44 -7.19 1.00
CA GLY A 130 1.45 -6.16 1.29
C GLY A 130 0.60 -6.52 2.51
N PHE A 131 0.56 -5.64 3.50
CA PHE A 131 -0.06 -5.89 4.80
C PHE A 131 -1.47 -5.29 4.84
N ALA A 132 -2.49 -6.13 4.99
CA ALA A 132 -3.86 -5.69 5.24
C ALA A 132 -4.08 -5.55 6.75
N ALA A 133 -4.35 -4.31 7.18
CA ALA A 133 -4.65 -4.01 8.56
C ALA A 133 -6.13 -4.27 8.89
N PRO A 134 -6.44 -4.76 10.10
CA PRO A 134 -7.82 -4.91 10.56
C PRO A 134 -8.48 -3.54 10.80
N SER A 135 -9.78 -3.55 11.03
CA SER A 135 -10.58 -2.34 11.21
C SER A 135 -10.74 -1.92 12.66
N VAL A 136 -10.84 -0.60 12.87
CA VAL A 136 -11.34 -0.04 14.13
C VAL A 136 -12.84 -0.27 14.26
N THR A 137 -13.60 -0.19 13.17
CA THR A 137 -15.03 -0.55 13.23
C THR A 137 -15.20 -2.04 13.51
N PRO A 138 -16.16 -2.45 14.35
CA PRO A 138 -16.44 -3.86 14.61
C PRO A 138 -17.24 -4.53 13.50
N TYR A 139 -17.56 -3.84 12.41
CA TYR A 139 -18.36 -4.38 11.31
C TYR A 139 -17.59 -5.45 10.52
N SER A 140 -18.09 -6.67 10.27
CA SER A 140 -19.33 -7.29 10.76
C SER A 140 -19.02 -8.42 11.74
N SER A 141 -18.71 -8.10 12.99
CA SER A 141 -18.30 -9.02 14.07
C SER A 141 -16.78 -9.22 14.24
N THR A 142 -16.00 -8.15 14.02
CA THR A 142 -14.59 -8.11 14.43
C THR A 142 -14.42 -7.28 15.70
N SER A 143 -13.36 -7.54 16.48
CA SER A 143 -13.01 -6.65 17.59
C SER A 143 -12.40 -5.36 17.03
N PRO A 144 -12.75 -4.16 17.54
CA PRO A 144 -12.08 -2.92 17.15
C PRO A 144 -10.58 -3.06 17.35
N THR A 145 -9.81 -2.91 16.27
CA THR A 145 -8.37 -3.18 16.25
C THR A 145 -7.64 -2.07 15.51
N PHE A 146 -6.47 -1.70 16.01
CA PHE A 146 -5.50 -0.91 15.25
C PHE A 146 -4.13 -1.62 15.27
N ARG A 147 -3.27 -1.26 14.31
CA ARG A 147 -1.95 -1.83 14.17
C ARG A 147 -0.87 -0.75 14.23
N ILE A 148 0.23 -1.08 14.89
CA ILE A 148 1.45 -0.27 14.93
C ILE A 148 2.53 -1.05 14.19
N TYR A 149 3.16 -0.41 13.21
CA TYR A 149 4.30 -0.95 12.49
C TYR A 149 5.59 -0.30 12.99
N THR A 150 6.59 -1.12 13.29
CA THR A 150 7.96 -0.68 13.53
C THR A 150 8.75 -0.90 12.27
N ILE A 151 9.33 0.17 11.75
CA ILE A 151 10.00 0.22 10.45
C ILE A 151 11.47 0.52 10.70
N ASP A 152 12.33 -0.06 9.87
CA ASP A 152 13.75 0.28 9.86
C ASP A 152 13.96 1.80 9.76
N GLY A 153 14.88 2.31 10.59
CA GLY A 153 14.85 3.69 11.07
C GLY A 153 15.36 4.75 10.09
N ASN A 154 15.33 6.01 10.50
CA ASN A 154 15.85 7.14 9.72
C ASN A 154 17.37 7.28 9.86
N TYR A 155 18.11 6.48 9.09
CA TYR A 155 19.57 6.58 8.94
C TYR A 155 19.99 6.35 7.49
N LYS A 156 21.25 6.66 7.18
CA LYS A 156 21.79 6.54 5.82
C LYS A 156 21.76 5.08 5.36
N HIS A 157 21.19 4.81 4.18
CA HIS A 157 21.01 3.45 3.63
C HIS A 157 20.08 2.55 4.46
N SER A 158 19.13 3.13 5.21
CA SER A 158 18.04 2.36 5.82
C SER A 158 17.29 1.54 4.77
N SER A 159 16.92 0.31 5.13
CA SER A 159 16.08 -0.53 4.27
C SER A 159 14.66 0.01 4.17
N TRP A 160 14.23 0.80 5.17
CA TRP A 160 12.85 1.21 5.40
C TRP A 160 11.86 0.03 5.39
N PHE A 161 12.34 -1.20 5.56
CA PHE A 161 11.52 -2.39 5.60
C PHE A 161 10.84 -2.51 6.96
N LEU A 162 9.67 -3.13 7.00
CA LEU A 162 8.96 -3.37 8.24
C LEU A 162 9.68 -4.45 9.05
N GLN A 163 9.99 -4.16 10.31
CA GLN A 163 10.69 -5.08 11.22
C GLN A 163 9.73 -5.83 12.17
N HIS A 164 8.77 -5.10 12.74
CA HIS A 164 7.81 -5.66 13.70
C HIS A 164 6.43 -5.08 13.48
N ASP A 165 5.39 -5.87 13.75
CA ASP A 165 4.02 -5.37 13.81
C ASP A 165 3.33 -5.77 15.12
N ASN A 166 2.62 -4.82 15.69
CA ASN A 166 1.89 -5.00 16.94
C ASN A 166 0.42 -4.70 16.73
N LEU A 167 -0.43 -5.66 17.13
CA LEU A 167 -1.88 -5.57 17.04
C LEU A 167 -2.47 -5.23 18.40
N MET A 168 -3.27 -4.17 18.43
CA MET A 168 -3.99 -3.71 19.60
C MET A 168 -5.48 -3.96 19.40
N LYS A 169 -6.02 -4.98 20.08
CA LYS A 169 -7.43 -5.37 20.01
C LYS A 169 -8.15 -4.87 21.25
N SER A 170 -9.21 -4.09 21.08
CA SER A 170 -10.08 -3.77 22.21
C SER A 170 -10.99 -4.96 22.52
N SER A 171 -11.06 -5.35 23.79
CA SER A 171 -12.07 -6.29 24.30
C SER A 171 -12.90 -5.58 25.37
N LEU A 172 -14.18 -5.94 25.46
CA LEU A 172 -15.12 -5.43 26.46
C LEU A 172 -14.66 -5.64 27.92
N ARG A 173 -13.63 -6.48 28.13
CA ARG A 173 -13.08 -6.76 29.46
C ARG A 173 -11.69 -6.17 29.71
N ARG A 174 -10.87 -5.91 28.67
CA ARG A 174 -9.54 -5.25 28.69
C ARG A 174 -8.94 -5.20 27.27
N PRO A 175 -8.11 -4.20 26.90
CA PRO A 175 -7.33 -4.24 25.66
C PRO A 175 -6.35 -5.43 25.65
N GLU A 176 -6.26 -6.16 24.54
CA GLU A 176 -5.30 -7.24 24.32
C GLU A 176 -4.20 -6.79 23.34
N TYR A 177 -2.95 -7.09 23.69
CA TYR A 177 -1.75 -6.77 22.92
C TYR A 177 -1.14 -8.04 22.33
N GLN A 178 -0.91 -8.07 21.02
CA GLN A 178 -0.26 -9.18 20.32
C GLN A 178 0.91 -8.67 19.49
N ASN A 179 2.13 -9.10 19.81
CA ASN A 179 3.35 -8.78 19.06
C ASN A 179 3.68 -9.89 18.07
N ARG A 180 4.12 -9.52 16.87
CA ARG A 180 4.72 -10.45 15.91
C ARG A 180 6.00 -9.85 15.34
N GLU A 181 7.05 -10.67 15.29
CA GLU A 181 8.25 -10.37 14.52
C GLU A 181 7.95 -10.66 13.05
N VAL A 182 8.32 -9.74 12.17
CA VAL A 182 8.23 -9.98 10.73
C VAL A 182 9.58 -10.52 10.25
N PRO A 183 9.62 -11.70 9.61
CA PRO A 183 10.88 -12.26 9.13
C PRO A 183 11.58 -11.28 8.18
N PRO A 184 12.91 -11.16 8.24
CA PRO A 184 13.65 -10.37 7.26
C PRO A 184 13.41 -10.91 5.84
N ALA A 185 13.28 -9.99 4.89
CA ALA A 185 13.16 -10.29 3.46
C ALA A 185 14.47 -10.86 2.89
#